data_AF-A0A7L9WSW2-F1
#
_entry.id   AF-A0A7L9WSW2-F1
#
_cell.length_a   1.000
_cell.length_b   1.000
_cell.length_c   1.000
_cell.angle_alpha   90.00
_cell.angle_beta   90.00
_cell.angle_gamma   90.00
#
_symmetry.space_group_name_H-M   'P 1'
#
loop_
_entity.id
_entity.type
_entity.pdbx_description
1 polymer ?
#
loop_
_entity_poly.entity_id
_entity_poly.type
_entity_poly.pdbx_seq_one_letter_code
_entity_poly.pdbx_strand_id
1 'polypeptide(L)'
;MKKYIALGFIAAGTAALAHGGVKDPDVMNRMIGMSELAKQMKVVGSMAKGETAFDSAAANAALAKMSEEASYIPSLFETEAIDPKSEALPIIWDQFETFAARANDLEQVTGSLAGQVLTVGDLGPAMQQIGKACSACHTTFRK
;
A
#
# COMPACT_ATOMS: atom_id res chain seq x y z
N MET A 1 9.60 15.29 -45.29
CA MET A 1 10.64 14.43 -44.70
C MET A 1 11.44 15.23 -43.68
N LYS A 2 11.18 15.08 -42.37
CA LYS A 2 12.08 15.54 -41.30
C LYS A 2 11.73 14.88 -39.96
N LYS A 3 12.32 13.70 -39.80
CA LYS A 3 12.90 13.06 -38.61
C LYS A 3 12.26 13.40 -37.26
N TYR A 4 11.42 12.47 -36.79
CA TYR A 4 11.06 12.31 -35.39
C TYR A 4 12.32 12.01 -34.56
N ILE A 5 12.62 12.83 -33.56
CA ILE A 5 13.57 12.49 -32.50
C ILE A 5 12.73 11.92 -31.35
N ALA A 6 12.74 10.59 -31.24
CA ALA A 6 12.23 9.89 -30.07
C ALA A 6 13.20 10.14 -28.90
N LEU A 7 12.76 10.92 -27.92
CA LEU A 7 13.39 11.00 -26.61
C LEU A 7 12.87 9.82 -25.78
N GLY A 8 13.71 8.79 -25.68
CA GLY A 8 13.45 7.64 -24.82
C GLY A 8 13.47 8.06 -23.36
N PHE A 9 12.33 7.92 -22.68
CA PHE A 9 12.26 7.92 -21.23
C PHE A 9 12.66 6.53 -20.72
N ILE A 10 13.91 6.39 -20.30
CA ILE A 10 14.32 5.25 -19.47
C ILE A 10 13.98 5.62 -18.02
N ALA A 11 12.79 5.23 -17.57
CA ALA A 11 12.45 5.19 -16.15
C ALA A 11 12.76 3.77 -15.63
N ALA A 12 14.04 3.44 -15.51
CA ALA A 12 14.48 2.17 -14.92
C ALA A 12 14.83 2.37 -13.44
N GLY A 13 14.00 1.78 -12.56
CA GLY A 13 14.44 1.28 -11.25
C GLY A 13 14.53 2.26 -10.08
N THR A 14 13.39 2.72 -9.55
CA THR A 14 13.36 3.34 -8.20
C THR A 14 13.05 2.35 -7.07
N ALA A 15 12.72 1.09 -7.38
CA ALA A 15 12.35 0.11 -6.36
C ALA A 15 13.51 -0.27 -5.42
N ALA A 16 14.77 -0.24 -5.88
CA ALA A 16 15.93 -0.63 -5.07
C ALA A 16 16.36 0.43 -4.03
N LEU A 17 15.81 1.64 -4.08
CA LEU A 17 16.21 2.74 -3.18
C LEU A 17 15.34 2.84 -1.91
N ALA A 18 14.14 2.27 -1.90
CA ALA A 18 13.19 2.43 -0.79
C ALA A 18 13.64 1.70 0.49
N HIS A 19 14.33 0.57 0.35
CA HIS A 19 14.76 -0.29 1.46
C HIS A 19 16.28 -0.31 1.67
N GLY A 20 17.00 0.59 1.00
CA GLY A 20 18.47 0.64 1.07
C GLY A 20 18.98 0.85 2.50
N GLY A 21 19.83 -0.06 2.96
CA GLY A 21 20.52 0.05 4.25
C GLY A 21 19.76 -0.52 5.46
N VAL A 22 18.60 -1.16 5.26
CA VAL A 22 17.96 -2.00 6.28
C VAL A 22 18.81 -3.25 6.47
N LYS A 23 19.16 -3.58 7.70
CA LYS A 23 20.02 -4.73 8.05
C LYS A 23 19.24 -5.89 8.62
N ASP A 24 18.13 -5.60 9.29
CA ASP A 24 17.32 -6.61 9.93
C ASP A 24 16.33 -7.24 8.92
N PRO A 25 16.31 -8.58 8.78
CA PRO A 25 15.47 -9.27 7.80
C PRO A 25 13.97 -9.15 8.10
N ASP A 26 13.55 -9.08 9.36
CA ASP A 26 12.14 -8.93 9.73
C ASP A 26 11.67 -7.51 9.43
N VAL A 27 12.52 -6.51 9.68
CA VAL A 27 12.27 -5.13 9.25
C VAL A 27 12.17 -5.03 7.72
N MET A 28 13.05 -5.71 6.99
CA MET A 28 12.99 -5.74 5.53
C MET A 28 11.67 -6.32 5.04
N ASN A 29 11.28 -7.48 5.57
CA ASN A 29 10.07 -8.21 5.14
C ASN A 29 8.80 -7.38 5.34
N ARG A 30 8.62 -6.76 6.52
CA ARG A 30 7.44 -5.92 6.77
C ARG A 30 7.41 -4.67 5.90
N MET A 31 8.57 -4.04 5.63
CA MET A 31 8.64 -2.91 4.72
C MET A 31 8.32 -3.30 3.27
N ILE A 32 8.66 -4.52 2.84
CA ILE A 32 8.27 -5.06 1.54
C ILE A 32 6.75 -5.23 1.47
N GLY A 33 6.13 -5.86 2.48
CA GLY A 33 4.66 -6.02 2.54
C GLY A 33 3.92 -4.67 2.52
N MET A 34 4.38 -3.70 3.32
CA MET A 34 3.83 -2.33 3.29
C MET A 34 4.00 -1.64 1.93
N SER A 35 5.10 -1.91 1.24
CA SER A 35 5.34 -1.37 -0.10
C SER A 35 4.41 -1.99 -1.14
N GLU A 36 4.01 -3.25 -0.98
CA GLU A 36 3.05 -3.88 -1.88
C GLU A 36 1.67 -3.23 -1.77
N LEU A 37 1.18 -3.00 -0.54
CA LEU A 37 -0.03 -2.20 -0.29
C LEU A 37 0.06 -0.80 -0.94
N ALA A 38 1.19 -0.12 -0.80
CA ALA A 38 1.40 1.20 -1.39
C ALA A 38 1.36 1.18 -2.93
N LYS A 39 1.88 0.11 -3.57
CA LYS A 39 1.80 -0.06 -5.03
C LYS A 39 0.35 -0.22 -5.48
N GLN A 40 -0.45 -1.03 -4.79
CA GLN A 40 -1.86 -1.23 -5.13
C GLN A 40 -2.67 0.06 -4.95
N MET A 41 -2.43 0.79 -3.85
CA MET A 41 -3.03 2.10 -3.63
C MET A 41 -2.67 3.10 -4.72
N LYS A 42 -1.44 3.04 -5.26
CA LYS A 42 -1.00 3.88 -6.38
C LYS A 42 -1.77 3.56 -7.66
N VAL A 43 -2.13 2.31 -7.93
CA VAL A 43 -2.96 1.93 -9.09
C VAL A 43 -4.29 2.70 -9.02
N VAL A 44 -5.04 2.54 -7.93
CA VAL A 44 -6.33 3.20 -7.72
C VAL A 44 -6.18 4.73 -7.73
N GLY A 45 -5.18 5.24 -7.02
CA GLY A 45 -4.93 6.69 -6.91
C GLY A 45 -4.54 7.35 -8.23
N SER A 46 -3.79 6.67 -9.09
CA SER A 46 -3.41 7.20 -10.42
C SER A 46 -4.62 7.35 -11.33
N MET A 47 -5.56 6.39 -11.29
CA MET A 47 -6.82 6.49 -12.04
C MET A 47 -7.70 7.60 -11.47
N ALA A 48 -7.77 7.72 -10.14
CA ALA A 48 -8.58 8.75 -9.47
C ALA A 48 -8.11 10.17 -9.79
N LYS A 49 -6.81 10.35 -10.02
CA LYS A 49 -6.21 11.63 -10.44
C LYS A 49 -6.27 11.88 -11.94
N GLY A 50 -6.70 10.89 -12.73
CA GLY A 50 -6.66 10.95 -14.20
C GLY A 50 -5.25 10.86 -14.78
N GLU A 51 -4.25 10.42 -14.00
CA GLU A 51 -2.89 10.17 -14.47
C GLU A 51 -2.82 8.92 -15.35
N THR A 52 -3.72 7.96 -15.09
CA THR A 52 -3.94 6.75 -15.89
C THR A 52 -5.40 6.65 -16.30
N ALA A 53 -5.67 6.00 -17.43
CA ALA A 53 -7.03 5.76 -17.89
C ALA A 53 -7.77 4.84 -16.91
N PHE A 54 -9.05 5.10 -16.70
CA PHE A 54 -9.89 4.26 -15.85
C PHE A 54 -10.03 2.85 -16.40
N ASP A 55 -9.76 1.88 -15.54
CA ASP A 55 -9.99 0.47 -15.78
C ASP A 55 -10.60 -0.15 -14.52
N SER A 56 -11.89 -0.49 -14.60
CA SER A 56 -12.64 -1.10 -13.50
C SER A 56 -12.03 -2.43 -13.06
N ALA A 57 -11.57 -3.27 -13.99
CA ALA A 57 -11.00 -4.56 -13.65
C ALA A 57 -9.68 -4.40 -12.89
N ALA A 58 -8.81 -3.50 -13.34
CA ALA A 58 -7.55 -3.21 -12.66
C ALA A 58 -7.75 -2.54 -11.30
N ALA A 59 -8.73 -1.64 -11.15
CA ALA A 59 -9.06 -1.04 -9.86
C ALA A 59 -9.55 -2.10 -8.86
N ASN A 60 -10.48 -2.97 -9.28
CA ASN A 60 -11.00 -4.03 -8.42
C ASN A 60 -9.95 -5.09 -8.08
N ALA A 61 -9.05 -5.43 -9.02
CA ALA A 61 -7.93 -6.31 -8.76
C ALA A 61 -6.94 -5.72 -7.74
N ALA A 62 -6.64 -4.42 -7.83
CA ALA A 62 -5.80 -3.73 -6.85
C ALA A 62 -6.43 -3.76 -5.46
N LEU A 63 -7.75 -3.54 -5.34
CA LEU A 63 -8.48 -3.61 -4.07
C LEU A 63 -8.45 -5.02 -3.47
N ALA A 64 -8.69 -6.05 -4.28
CA ALA A 64 -8.60 -7.44 -3.82
C ALA A 64 -7.18 -7.78 -3.33
N LYS A 65 -6.15 -7.30 -4.05
CA LYS A 65 -4.75 -7.49 -3.63
C LYS A 65 -4.43 -6.72 -2.36
N MET A 66 -4.96 -5.52 -2.16
CA MET A 66 -4.82 -4.79 -0.89
C MET A 66 -5.43 -5.56 0.28
N SER A 67 -6.59 -6.20 0.07
CA SER A 67 -7.24 -7.03 1.08
C SER A 67 -6.34 -8.21 1.47
N GLU A 68 -5.81 -8.92 0.48
CA GLU A 68 -4.87 -10.02 0.69
C GLU A 68 -3.62 -9.58 1.45
N GLU A 69 -2.94 -8.51 1.01
CA GLU A 69 -1.73 -8.01 1.67
C GLU A 69 -2.01 -7.48 3.09
N ALA A 70 -3.19 -6.90 3.33
CA ALA A 70 -3.61 -6.46 4.66
C ALA A 70 -3.74 -7.62 5.64
N SER A 71 -4.20 -8.79 5.18
CA SER A 71 -4.32 -10.00 6.01
C SER A 71 -2.96 -10.52 6.52
N TYR A 72 -1.88 -10.26 5.77
CA TYR A 72 -0.53 -10.70 6.15
C TYR A 72 0.16 -9.76 7.15
N ILE A 73 -0.35 -8.54 7.35
CA ILE A 73 0.32 -7.52 8.18
C ILE A 73 0.65 -8.03 9.58
N PRO A 74 -0.26 -8.66 10.36
CA PRO A 74 0.08 -9.10 11.71
C PRO A 74 1.29 -10.05 11.72
N SER A 75 1.33 -11.01 10.79
CA SER A 75 2.44 -11.98 10.71
C SER A 75 3.79 -11.33 10.43
N LEU A 76 3.81 -10.23 9.65
CA LEU A 76 5.03 -9.49 9.33
C LEU A 76 5.60 -8.70 10.54
N PHE A 77 4.82 -8.56 11.62
CA PHE A 77 5.20 -7.80 12.80
C PHE A 77 5.25 -8.67 14.08
N GLU A 78 5.15 -10.00 13.98
CA GLU A 78 5.23 -10.91 15.14
C GLU A 78 6.57 -10.76 15.89
N THR A 79 7.68 -10.65 15.17
CA THR A 79 8.99 -10.41 15.75
C THR A 79 9.17 -8.92 16.07
N GLU A 80 9.45 -8.62 17.33
CA GLU A 80 9.96 -7.31 17.73
C GLU A 80 11.40 -7.13 17.22
N ALA A 81 11.53 -6.33 16.16
CA ALA A 81 12.80 -6.04 15.51
C ALA A 81 12.94 -4.54 15.24
N ILE A 82 14.11 -3.99 15.62
CA ILE A 82 14.42 -2.56 15.52
C ILE A 82 15.59 -2.36 14.55
N ASP A 83 15.36 -1.54 13.53
CA ASP A 83 16.38 -1.00 12.64
C ASP A 83 16.20 0.54 12.57
N PRO A 84 17.29 1.33 12.53
CA PRO A 84 17.20 2.79 12.41
C PRO A 84 16.35 3.30 11.22
N LYS A 85 16.23 2.50 10.16
CA LYS A 85 15.41 2.78 8.97
C LYS A 85 13.95 2.42 9.12
N SER A 86 13.56 1.71 10.19
CA SER A 86 12.18 1.35 10.44
C SER A 86 11.33 2.59 10.78
N GLU A 87 10.17 2.69 10.14
CA GLU A 87 9.10 3.64 10.49
C GLU A 87 8.13 3.09 11.54
N ALA A 88 8.15 1.78 11.78
CA ALA A 88 7.34 1.12 12.81
C ALA A 88 7.75 1.59 14.21
N LEU A 89 6.76 1.93 15.04
CA LEU A 89 6.95 2.37 16.42
C LEU A 89 6.90 1.16 17.39
N PRO A 90 7.67 1.18 18.50
CA PRO A 90 7.66 0.10 19.50
C PRO A 90 6.29 -0.23 20.10
N ILE A 91 5.38 0.76 20.16
CA ILE A 91 4.02 0.59 20.68
C ILE A 91 3.19 -0.48 19.93
N ILE A 92 3.61 -0.89 18.73
CA ILE A 92 2.99 -2.01 18.00
C ILE A 92 2.98 -3.27 18.87
N TRP A 93 4.08 -3.58 19.54
CA TRP A 93 4.21 -4.83 20.31
C TRP A 93 3.50 -4.74 21.67
N ASP A 94 3.40 -3.54 22.25
CA ASP A 94 2.58 -3.29 23.44
C ASP A 94 1.06 -3.34 23.15
N GLN A 95 0.66 -3.02 21.91
CA GLN A 95 -0.75 -2.92 21.49
C GLN A 95 -1.05 -3.82 20.29
N PHE A 96 -0.44 -5.01 20.25
CA PHE A 96 -0.46 -5.87 19.06
C PHE A 96 -1.86 -6.28 18.62
N GLU A 97 -2.77 -6.55 19.57
CA GLU A 97 -4.18 -6.84 19.25
C GLU A 97 -4.86 -5.66 18.55
N THR A 98 -4.61 -4.43 19.00
CA THR A 98 -5.17 -3.23 18.36
C THR A 98 -4.53 -3.00 16.99
N PHE A 99 -3.22 -3.20 16.86
CA PHE A 99 -2.52 -3.13 15.58
C PHE A 99 -3.09 -4.15 14.57
N ALA A 100 -3.25 -5.40 14.98
CA ALA A 100 -3.82 -6.47 14.16
C ALA A 100 -5.28 -6.17 13.78
N ALA A 101 -6.08 -5.61 14.71
CA ALA A 101 -7.43 -5.16 14.40
C ALA A 101 -7.44 -4.06 13.32
N ARG A 102 -6.49 -3.12 13.32
CA ARG A 102 -6.36 -2.11 12.25
C ARG A 102 -5.99 -2.71 10.90
N ALA A 103 -5.15 -3.73 10.87
CA ALA A 103 -4.85 -4.47 9.65
C ALA A 103 -6.11 -5.16 9.09
N ASN A 104 -6.87 -5.83 9.96
CA ASN A 104 -8.13 -6.47 9.61
C ASN A 104 -9.21 -5.44 9.16
N ASP A 105 -9.27 -4.25 9.76
CA ASP A 105 -10.16 -3.17 9.28
C ASP A 105 -9.83 -2.80 7.82
N LEU A 106 -8.54 -2.70 7.47
CA LEU A 106 -8.11 -2.43 6.10
C LEU A 106 -8.44 -3.59 5.15
N GLU A 107 -8.21 -4.83 5.57
CA GLU A 107 -8.58 -6.04 4.84
C GLU A 107 -10.06 -6.05 4.48
N GLN A 108 -10.93 -5.80 5.46
CA GLN A 108 -12.38 -5.81 5.28
C GLN A 108 -12.85 -4.67 4.38
N VAL A 109 -12.34 -3.45 4.58
CA VAL A 109 -12.72 -2.29 3.74
C VAL A 109 -12.33 -2.54 2.29
N THR A 110 -11.09 -2.95 2.02
CA THR A 110 -10.61 -3.19 0.65
C THR A 110 -11.30 -4.40 0.01
N GLY A 111 -11.51 -5.47 0.76
CA GLY A 111 -12.25 -6.65 0.29
C GLY A 111 -13.71 -6.34 -0.02
N SER A 112 -14.37 -5.48 0.78
CA SER A 112 -15.75 -5.05 0.52
C SER A 112 -15.87 -4.20 -0.74
N LEU A 113 -14.87 -3.37 -1.03
CA LEU A 113 -14.85 -2.49 -2.22
C LEU A 113 -14.47 -3.24 -3.50
N ALA A 114 -13.76 -4.37 -3.38
CA ALA A 114 -13.40 -5.18 -4.53
C ALA A 114 -14.64 -5.70 -5.27
N GLY A 115 -14.73 -5.39 -6.56
CA GLY A 115 -15.89 -5.68 -7.41
C GLY A 115 -16.94 -4.57 -7.44
N GLN A 116 -16.80 -3.50 -6.63
CA GLN A 116 -17.78 -2.40 -6.55
C GLN A 116 -17.38 -1.16 -7.35
N VAL A 117 -16.13 -1.07 -7.83
CA VAL A 117 -15.70 0.07 -8.66
C VAL A 117 -16.15 -0.15 -10.10
N LEU A 118 -17.22 0.52 -10.53
CA LEU A 118 -17.82 0.37 -11.87
C LEU A 118 -17.53 1.57 -12.78
N THR A 119 -17.30 2.72 -12.19
CA THR A 119 -17.10 4.00 -12.86
C THR A 119 -15.97 4.80 -12.21
N VAL A 120 -15.49 5.83 -12.92
CA VAL A 120 -14.52 6.80 -12.38
C VAL A 120 -15.03 7.45 -11.08
N GLY A 121 -16.34 7.66 -10.98
CA GLY A 121 -16.97 8.28 -9.80
C GLY A 121 -16.81 7.46 -8.52
N ASP A 122 -16.61 6.15 -8.63
CA ASP A 122 -16.50 5.24 -7.48
C ASP A 122 -15.10 5.29 -6.82
N LEU A 123 -14.10 5.76 -7.56
CA LEU A 123 -12.71 5.82 -7.09
C LEU A 123 -12.54 6.79 -5.92
N GLY A 124 -13.20 7.95 -5.95
CA GLY A 124 -13.11 8.94 -4.88
C GLY A 124 -13.59 8.40 -3.53
N PRO A 125 -14.84 7.89 -3.44
CA PRO A 125 -15.35 7.24 -2.24
C PRO A 125 -14.52 6.03 -1.78
N ALA A 126 -14.04 5.19 -2.70
CA ALA A 126 -13.17 4.06 -2.36
C ALA A 126 -11.85 4.54 -1.72
N MET A 127 -11.18 5.51 -2.34
CA MET A 127 -9.94 6.11 -1.84
C MET A 127 -10.13 6.75 -0.46
N GLN A 128 -11.28 7.38 -0.21
CA GLN A 128 -11.58 7.99 1.09
C GLN A 128 -11.70 6.92 2.19
N GLN A 129 -12.40 5.82 1.92
CA GLN A 129 -12.58 4.74 2.89
C GLN A 129 -11.26 4.05 3.22
N ILE A 130 -10.48 3.72 2.18
CA ILE A 130 -9.16 3.10 2.34
C ILE A 130 -8.20 4.05 3.08
N GLY A 131 -8.18 5.32 2.68
CA GLY A 131 -7.33 6.34 3.32
C GLY A 131 -7.62 6.50 4.81
N LYS A 132 -8.89 6.40 5.24
CA LYS A 132 -9.27 6.39 6.66
C LYS A 132 -8.70 5.18 7.39
N ALA A 133 -8.80 3.97 6.83
CA ALA A 133 -8.22 2.76 7.42
C ALA A 133 -6.69 2.85 7.54
N CYS A 134 -6.02 3.28 6.47
CA CYS A 134 -4.57 3.53 6.49
C CYS A 134 -4.18 4.55 7.57
N SER A 135 -4.92 5.65 7.67
CA SER A 135 -4.68 6.70 8.66
C SER A 135 -4.87 6.18 10.08
N ALA A 136 -5.92 5.41 10.35
CA ALA A 136 -6.22 4.89 11.68
C ALA A 136 -5.12 3.98 12.26
N CYS A 137 -4.34 3.33 11.39
CA CYS A 137 -3.14 2.58 11.79
C CYS A 137 -1.92 3.52 11.92
N HIS A 138 -1.62 4.28 10.85
CA HIS A 138 -0.38 5.05 10.78
C HIS A 138 -0.29 6.17 11.82
N THR A 139 -1.40 6.77 12.26
CA THR A 139 -1.36 7.82 13.30
C THR A 139 -0.87 7.33 14.66
N THR A 140 -0.93 6.02 14.90
CA THR A 140 -0.55 5.42 16.19
C THR A 140 0.74 4.61 16.08
N PHE A 141 0.92 3.90 14.97
CA PHE A 141 1.94 2.85 14.85
C PHE A 141 3.10 3.19 13.91
N ARG A 142 3.05 4.33 13.21
CA ARG A 142 4.09 4.76 12.26
C ARG A 142 4.52 6.20 12.54
N LYS A 143 5.82 6.47 12.48
CA LYS A 143 6.37 7.83 12.59
C LYS A 143 6.39 8.60 11.26
#